data_AF-A0A2V8QAD4-F1
#
_entry.id   AF-A0A2V8QAD4-F1
#
_cell.length_a   1.000
_cell.length_b   1.000
_cell.length_c   1.000
_cell.angle_alpha   90.00
_cell.angle_beta   90.00
_cell.angle_gamma   90.00
#
_symmetry.space_group_name_H-M   'P 1'
#
loop_
_entity.id
_entity.type
_entity.pdbx_description
1 polymer ?
#
loop_
_entity_poly.entity_id
_entity_poly.type
_entity_poly.pdbx_seq_one_letter_code
_entity_poly.pdbx_strand_id
1 'polypeptide(L)'
;MLVASRHIGRFNADGSIDGSFHQPVLLVYRSNSNPDIIPEAFTVNLQSDGHILIGGDFTDIDDAPPNPPGPALFGVARLNSDGTVDNTLTTTHKTGFDVSPSSFARQADGRTLIAFVDIGFTFGDPAIHHNYGRLLPDGSLDTSFDPLASLPNGPATARGFTTLPNGNIFGWGTNDQTGNFGYNVLLPDGTVADPNYHSDP
;
A
#
# COMPACT_ATOMS: atom_id res chain seq x y z
N MET A 1 27.40 10.97 2.48
CA MET A 1 26.75 9.65 2.54
C MET A 1 25.95 9.50 1.25
N LEU A 2 26.35 8.63 0.33
CA LEU A 2 25.75 8.52 -1.01
C LEU A 2 24.43 7.75 -0.89
N VAL A 3 23.28 8.42 -0.92
CA VAL A 3 21.96 7.75 -0.96
C VAL A 3 21.87 7.00 -2.29
N ALA A 4 21.53 5.71 -2.24
CA ALA A 4 21.30 4.92 -3.44
C ALA A 4 19.97 5.36 -4.02
N SER A 5 20.00 6.29 -4.97
CA SER A 5 18.81 6.90 -5.55
C SER A 5 18.06 5.88 -6.41
N ARG A 6 16.82 5.58 -6.07
CA ARG A 6 15.88 4.88 -6.94
C ARG A 6 14.79 5.87 -7.33
N HIS A 7 14.66 6.11 -8.63
CA HIS A 7 13.79 7.12 -9.20
C HIS A 7 12.54 6.48 -9.77
N ILE A 8 11.43 7.22 -9.74
CA ILE A 8 10.27 6.93 -10.57
C ILE A 8 10.41 7.69 -11.88
N GLY A 9 10.29 6.98 -13.00
CA GLY A 9 10.40 7.56 -14.34
C GLY A 9 9.10 7.38 -15.13
N ARG A 10 8.79 8.35 -15.98
CA ARG A 10 7.78 8.23 -17.03
C ARG A 10 8.45 8.10 -18.39
N PHE A 11 7.85 7.30 -19.27
CA PHE A 11 8.31 7.09 -20.63
C PHE A 11 7.24 7.56 -21.62
N ASN A 12 7.68 8.13 -22.73
CA ASN A 12 6.86 8.44 -23.89
C ASN A 12 6.44 7.16 -24.62
N ALA A 13 5.46 7.28 -25.51
CA ALA A 13 4.98 6.14 -26.31
C ALA A 13 6.05 5.50 -27.22
N ASP A 14 7.10 6.26 -27.56
CA ASP A 14 8.25 5.78 -28.33
C ASP A 14 9.35 5.11 -27.46
N GLY A 15 9.12 5.01 -26.14
CA GLY A 15 10.05 4.43 -25.17
C GLY A 15 11.15 5.37 -24.69
N SER A 16 11.21 6.62 -25.17
CA SER A 16 12.12 7.63 -24.62
C SER A 16 11.66 8.08 -23.22
N ILE A 17 12.60 8.50 -22.37
CA ILE A 17 12.26 9.09 -21.07
C ILE A 17 11.52 10.42 -21.30
N ASP A 18 10.40 10.60 -20.60
CA ASP A 18 9.72 11.88 -20.57
C ASP A 18 10.48 12.86 -19.67
N GLY A 19 11.24 13.75 -20.28
CA GLY A 19 12.02 14.78 -19.57
C GLY A 19 11.18 15.88 -18.91
N SER A 20 9.85 15.92 -19.14
CA SER A 20 8.96 16.83 -18.44
C SER A 20 8.45 16.30 -17.10
N PHE A 21 8.60 14.99 -16.87
CA PHE A 21 8.22 14.36 -15.62
C PHE A 21 9.34 14.55 -14.59
N HIS A 22 9.01 15.20 -13.47
CA HIS A 22 9.85 15.19 -12.28
C HIS A 22 10.07 13.74 -11.85
N GLN A 23 11.32 13.36 -11.61
CA GLN A 23 11.70 11.97 -11.33
C GLN A 23 11.95 11.83 -9.83
N PRO A 24 10.90 11.63 -9.01
CA PRO A 24 11.08 11.70 -7.58
C PRO A 24 11.97 10.57 -7.08
N VAL A 25 12.78 10.88 -6.07
CA VAL A 25 13.69 9.95 -5.43
C VAL A 25 12.99 9.30 -4.24
N LEU A 26 12.91 7.98 -4.23
CA LEU A 26 12.44 7.25 -3.04
C LEU A 26 13.56 7.19 -2.01
N LEU A 27 13.27 7.64 -0.79
CA LEU A 27 14.21 7.64 0.32
C LEU A 27 13.91 6.51 1.31
N VAL A 28 14.96 5.93 1.89
CA VAL A 28 14.87 5.05 3.06
C VAL A 28 15.69 5.60 4.21
N TYR A 29 15.21 5.39 5.43
CA TYR A 29 16.08 5.50 6.60
C TYR A 29 17.11 4.38 6.57
N ARG A 30 18.38 4.73 6.32
CA ARG A 30 19.46 3.76 6.48
C ARG A 30 19.73 3.55 7.96
N SER A 31 19.24 2.45 8.50
CA SER A 31 19.72 1.98 9.79
C SER A 31 21.19 1.58 9.67
N ASN A 32 22.01 1.98 10.64
CA ASN A 32 23.40 1.53 10.76
C ASN A 32 23.53 0.01 11.02
N SER A 33 22.42 -0.66 11.35
CA SER A 33 22.36 -2.11 11.56
C SER A 33 22.14 -2.92 10.27
N ASN A 34 21.70 -2.30 9.18
CA ASN A 34 21.55 -2.97 7.89
C ASN A 34 21.79 -1.99 6.73
N PRO A 35 23.03 -1.86 6.24
CA PRO A 35 23.39 -0.92 5.18
C PRO A 35 22.86 -1.31 3.79
N ASP A 36 22.32 -2.52 3.64
CA ASP A 36 21.89 -3.09 2.36
C ASP A 36 20.40 -2.89 2.06
N ILE A 37 19.66 -2.13 2.90
CA ILE A 37 18.25 -1.84 2.63
C ILE A 37 18.12 -0.82 1.50
N ILE A 38 17.27 -1.15 0.53
CA ILE A 38 17.14 -0.48 -0.75
C ILE A 38 15.67 -0.05 -0.96
N PRO A 39 15.38 1.24 -1.24
CA PRO A 39 13.99 1.72 -1.36
C PRO A 39 13.27 1.09 -2.53
N GLU A 40 12.09 0.52 -2.39
CA GLU A 40 11.46 -0.21 -3.50
C GLU A 40 9.99 0.17 -3.65
N ALA A 41 9.61 0.86 -4.73
CA ALA A 41 8.20 0.96 -5.09
C ALA A 41 7.74 -0.38 -5.66
N PHE A 42 6.82 -1.04 -4.95
CA PHE A 42 6.22 -2.30 -5.39
C PHE A 42 5.01 -2.08 -6.32
N THR A 43 4.43 -0.88 -6.31
CA THR A 43 3.26 -0.56 -7.12
C THR A 43 3.23 0.90 -7.58
N VAL A 44 2.64 1.12 -8.76
CA VAL A 44 2.34 2.43 -9.34
C VAL A 44 0.94 2.39 -9.94
N ASN A 45 0.04 3.23 -9.48
CA ASN A 45 -1.36 3.27 -9.91
C ASN A 45 -1.74 4.68 -10.40
N LEU A 46 -2.17 4.79 -11.65
CA LEU A 46 -2.70 6.05 -12.20
C LEU A 46 -4.14 6.26 -11.74
N GLN A 47 -4.41 7.42 -11.15
CA GLN A 47 -5.73 7.87 -10.73
C GLN A 47 -6.47 8.54 -11.90
N SER A 48 -7.81 8.50 -11.89
CA SER A 48 -8.65 9.06 -12.96
C SER A 48 -8.53 10.57 -13.13
N ASP A 49 -8.04 11.26 -12.10
CA ASP A 49 -7.76 12.69 -12.08
C ASP A 49 -6.32 13.03 -12.53
N GLY A 50 -5.54 12.02 -12.93
CA GLY A 50 -4.17 12.17 -13.43
C GLY A 50 -3.08 12.10 -12.35
N HIS A 51 -3.43 11.97 -11.08
CA HIS A 51 -2.44 11.70 -10.03
C HIS A 51 -1.92 10.26 -10.10
N ILE A 52 -0.78 10.00 -9.46
CA ILE A 52 -0.15 8.67 -9.43
C ILE A 52 0.03 8.25 -7.98
N LEU A 53 -0.65 7.20 -7.55
CA LEU A 53 -0.44 6.61 -6.24
C LEU A 53 0.68 5.58 -6.32
N ILE A 54 1.65 5.68 -5.41
CA ILE A 54 2.73 4.73 -5.28
C ILE A 54 2.71 4.10 -3.89
N GLY A 55 3.18 2.86 -3.83
CA GLY A 55 3.27 2.06 -2.62
C GLY A 55 4.55 1.23 -2.65
N GLY A 56 5.24 1.13 -1.52
CA GLY A 56 6.59 0.58 -1.50
C GLY A 56 7.27 0.54 -0.15
N ASP A 57 8.52 0.09 -0.13
CA ASP A 57 9.44 0.24 0.98
C ASP A 57 10.21 1.55 0.82
N PHE A 58 9.62 2.65 1.31
CA PHE A 58 10.29 3.95 1.41
C PHE A 58 9.80 4.68 2.67
N THR A 59 10.64 5.52 3.25
CA THR A 59 10.27 6.39 4.37
C THR A 59 9.85 7.77 3.91
N ASP A 60 10.32 8.18 2.73
CA ASP A 60 10.04 9.51 2.20
C ASP A 60 10.27 9.59 0.69
N ILE A 61 9.92 10.74 0.10
CA ILE A 61 10.11 11.04 -1.33
C ILE A 61 10.75 12.41 -1.51
N ASP A 62 11.75 12.48 -2.38
CA ASP A 62 12.58 13.66 -2.62
C ASP A 62 13.21 14.22 -1.35
N ASP A 63 13.69 15.46 -1.39
CA ASP A 63 14.10 16.21 -0.19
C ASP A 63 12.89 16.86 0.51
N ALA A 64 11.77 16.12 0.67
CA ALA A 64 10.69 16.57 1.52
C ALA A 64 11.29 16.95 2.89
N PRO A 65 11.13 18.20 3.37
CA PRO A 65 12.05 18.73 4.38
C PRO A 65 12.02 17.88 5.65
N PRO A 66 13.17 17.49 6.22
CA PRO A 66 13.22 17.05 7.61
C PRO A 66 13.06 18.29 8.49
N ASN A 67 11.80 18.74 8.65
CA ASN A 67 11.26 19.88 9.42
C ASN A 67 10.67 21.03 8.58
N PRO A 68 9.46 21.54 8.94
CA PRO A 68 8.69 21.26 10.16
C PRO A 68 8.00 19.87 10.14
N PRO A 69 7.48 19.36 11.27
CA PRO A 69 6.97 17.99 11.37
C PRO A 69 5.78 17.78 10.43
N GLY A 70 6.02 17.14 9.29
CA GLY A 70 5.02 16.46 8.48
C GLY A 70 5.14 14.95 8.70
N PRO A 71 4.07 14.16 8.48
CA PRO A 71 4.22 12.71 8.48
C PRO A 71 5.16 12.35 7.34
N ALA A 72 6.25 11.63 7.61
CA ALA A 72 7.04 11.05 6.54
C ALA A 72 6.10 10.20 5.66
N LEU A 73 6.34 10.20 4.34
CA LEU A 73 5.53 9.45 3.38
C LEU A 73 5.92 7.97 3.43
N PHE A 74 5.74 7.36 4.60
CA PHE A 74 6.14 6.01 4.92
C PHE A 74 5.36 5.03 4.04
N GLY A 75 5.95 4.61 2.92
CA GLY A 75 5.52 3.50 2.08
C GLY A 75 4.29 3.74 1.20
N VAL A 76 3.62 4.89 1.32
CA VAL A 76 2.55 5.33 0.42
C VAL A 76 2.70 6.82 0.14
N ALA A 77 2.58 7.20 -1.12
CA ALA A 77 2.49 8.60 -1.52
C ALA A 77 1.67 8.76 -2.79
N ARG A 78 1.21 9.99 -3.02
CA ARG A 78 0.62 10.40 -4.29
C ARG A 78 1.50 11.44 -4.95
N LEU A 79 1.67 11.30 -6.26
CA LEU A 79 2.36 12.24 -7.12
C LEU A 79 1.32 12.94 -7.98
N ASN A 80 1.58 14.20 -8.32
CA ASN A 80 0.92 14.92 -9.38
C ASN A 80 1.25 14.29 -10.74
N SER A 81 0.47 14.66 -11.76
CA SER A 81 0.70 14.19 -13.14
C SER A 81 2.08 14.58 -13.69
N ASP A 82 2.74 15.58 -13.13
CA ASP A 82 4.10 15.98 -13.49
C ASP A 82 5.19 15.27 -12.68
N GLY A 83 4.83 14.36 -11.77
CA GLY A 83 5.76 13.59 -10.95
C GLY A 83 6.15 14.24 -9.62
N THR A 84 5.75 15.49 -9.38
CA THR A 84 5.98 16.15 -8.08
C THR A 84 5.10 15.53 -6.99
N VAL A 85 5.56 15.55 -5.74
CA VAL A 85 4.78 15.02 -4.60
C VAL A 85 3.50 15.84 -4.40
N ASP A 86 2.37 15.15 -4.31
CA ASP A 86 1.11 15.74 -3.89
C ASP A 86 0.98 15.69 -2.35
N ASN A 87 1.23 16.84 -1.73
CA ASN A 87 1.17 17.02 -0.28
C ASN A 87 -0.25 17.05 0.30
N THR A 88 -1.29 16.95 -0.53
CA THR A 88 -2.69 16.87 -0.04
C THR A 88 -3.05 15.46 0.43
N LEU A 89 -2.32 14.43 -0.02
CA LEU A 89 -2.49 13.07 0.45
C LEU A 89 -1.85 12.92 1.84
N THR A 90 -2.66 13.00 2.89
CA THR A 90 -2.18 12.77 4.26
C THR A 90 -2.35 11.31 4.63
N THR A 91 -1.30 10.50 4.47
CA THR A 91 -1.27 9.17 5.07
C THR A 91 -0.85 9.30 6.52
N THR A 92 -1.80 9.33 7.45
CA THR A 92 -1.52 9.39 8.90
C THR A 92 -0.88 8.13 9.46
N HIS A 93 -0.78 7.07 8.65
CA HIS A 93 -0.31 5.75 9.06
C HIS A 93 1.10 5.52 8.54
N LYS A 94 2.00 5.12 9.44
CA LYS A 94 3.35 4.68 9.07
C LYS A 94 3.22 3.36 8.30
N THR A 95 3.40 3.37 6.99
CA THR A 95 3.39 2.13 6.16
C THR A 95 4.79 1.76 5.65
N GLY A 96 5.84 2.23 6.34
CA GLY A 96 7.25 2.07 5.98
C GLY A 96 8.14 2.05 7.23
N PHE A 97 9.31 1.42 7.10
CA PHE A 97 10.27 1.06 8.17
C PHE A 97 9.65 0.77 9.53
N ASP A 98 8.72 -0.18 9.47
CA ASP A 98 8.51 -1.30 10.41
C ASP A 98 7.56 -2.34 9.78
N VAL A 99 6.75 -1.97 8.76
CA VAL A 99 5.94 -2.91 7.95
C VAL A 99 5.76 -2.38 6.53
N SER A 100 6.26 -3.10 5.52
CA SER A 100 6.00 -2.77 4.12
C SER A 100 4.69 -3.41 3.64
N PRO A 101 3.88 -2.69 2.87
CA PRO A 101 2.71 -3.26 2.22
C PRO A 101 3.11 -4.31 1.18
N SER A 102 2.47 -5.47 1.29
CA SER A 102 2.63 -6.64 0.43
C SER A 102 1.77 -6.61 -0.83
N SER A 103 0.69 -5.82 -0.83
CA SER A 103 -0.24 -5.74 -1.95
C SER A 103 -0.97 -4.40 -1.95
N PHE A 104 -1.19 -3.87 -3.15
CA PHE A 104 -1.99 -2.69 -3.42
C PHE A 104 -2.80 -2.87 -4.69
N ALA A 105 -4.08 -2.52 -4.65
CA ALA A 105 -4.90 -2.48 -5.86
C ALA A 105 -5.93 -1.36 -5.77
N ARG A 106 -6.13 -0.71 -6.91
CA ARG A 106 -7.14 0.33 -7.08
C ARG A 106 -8.50 -0.31 -7.39
N GLN A 107 -9.54 0.15 -6.70
CA GLN A 107 -10.93 -0.15 -7.03
C GLN A 107 -11.47 0.89 -8.02
N ALA A 108 -12.51 0.52 -8.77
CA ALA A 108 -13.08 1.34 -9.83
C ALA A 108 -13.65 2.70 -9.35
N ASP A 109 -13.99 2.78 -8.07
CA ASP A 109 -14.55 3.96 -7.40
C ASP A 109 -13.48 4.94 -6.87
N GLY A 110 -12.21 4.64 -7.06
CA GLY A 110 -11.12 5.46 -6.58
C GLY A 110 -10.56 5.07 -5.21
N ARG A 111 -11.09 4.04 -4.55
CA ARG A 111 -10.52 3.52 -3.30
C ARG A 111 -9.33 2.61 -3.58
N THR A 112 -8.41 2.50 -2.64
CA THR A 112 -7.21 1.67 -2.78
C THR A 112 -7.13 0.65 -1.67
N LEU A 113 -7.13 -0.64 -2.02
CA LEU A 113 -6.87 -1.73 -1.08
C LEU A 113 -5.39 -1.77 -0.74
N ILE A 114 -5.06 -2.09 0.51
CA ILE A 114 -3.69 -2.23 1.02
C ILE A 114 -3.61 -3.42 1.98
N ALA A 115 -2.60 -4.27 1.82
CA ALA A 115 -2.36 -5.40 2.73
C ALA A 115 -0.89 -5.50 3.13
N PHE A 116 -0.61 -6.06 4.29
CA PHE A 116 0.73 -6.15 4.88
C PHE A 116 1.07 -7.61 5.26
N VAL A 117 2.33 -8.01 5.06
CA VAL A 117 2.72 -9.42 5.31
C VAL A 117 3.26 -9.66 6.73
N ASP A 118 3.81 -8.65 7.41
CA ASP A 118 4.44 -8.88 8.71
C ASP A 118 3.41 -9.07 9.83
N ILE A 119 3.30 -10.34 10.23
CA ILE A 119 2.48 -10.81 11.34
C ILE A 119 3.05 -10.22 12.63
N GLY A 120 2.28 -9.39 13.35
CA GLY A 120 2.64 -8.93 14.69
C GLY A 120 2.55 -7.42 14.87
N PHE A 121 2.90 -6.66 13.83
CA PHE A 121 3.20 -5.23 13.98
C PHE A 121 1.96 -4.32 13.92
N THR A 122 1.02 -4.57 13.01
CA THR A 122 -0.25 -3.82 12.96
C THR A 122 -1.37 -4.45 13.80
N PHE A 123 -1.17 -5.64 14.38
CA PHE A 123 -2.17 -6.21 15.30
C PHE A 123 -2.41 -5.32 16.53
N GLY A 124 -1.43 -4.48 16.86
CA GLY A 124 -1.56 -3.43 17.87
C GLY A 124 -1.89 -2.05 17.30
N ASP A 125 -2.00 -1.88 15.97
CA ASP A 125 -2.44 -0.65 15.35
C ASP A 125 -3.98 -0.68 15.20
N PRO A 126 -4.73 0.05 16.03
CA PRO A 126 -6.19 0.08 15.96
C PRO A 126 -6.71 0.75 14.68
N ALA A 127 -5.85 1.33 13.84
CA ALA A 127 -6.28 1.95 12.60
C ALA A 127 -6.48 0.91 11.49
N ILE A 128 -5.48 0.06 11.19
CA ILE A 128 -5.54 -0.91 10.09
C ILE A 128 -5.58 -2.33 10.67
N HIS A 129 -6.78 -2.78 11.00
CA HIS A 129 -7.00 -4.12 11.55
C HIS A 129 -6.54 -5.24 10.59
N HIS A 130 -6.08 -6.35 11.15
CA HIS A 130 -5.80 -7.60 10.42
C HIS A 130 -4.82 -7.48 9.23
N ASN A 131 -3.94 -6.47 9.25
CA ASN A 131 -3.03 -6.18 8.14
C ASN A 131 -3.76 -5.95 6.80
N TYR A 132 -5.05 -5.56 6.82
CA TYR A 132 -5.85 -5.39 5.62
C TYR A 132 -6.74 -4.17 5.72
N GLY A 133 -6.49 -3.18 4.88
CA GLY A 133 -7.20 -1.92 4.91
C GLY A 133 -7.58 -1.41 3.54
N ARG A 134 -8.25 -0.25 3.54
CA ARG A 134 -8.62 0.47 2.34
C ARG A 134 -8.42 1.96 2.55
N LEU A 135 -7.78 2.62 1.59
CA LEU A 135 -7.69 4.08 1.54
C LEU A 135 -8.83 4.63 0.69
N LEU A 136 -9.43 5.72 1.14
CA LEU A 136 -10.35 6.55 0.37
C LEU A 136 -9.60 7.26 -0.77
N PRO A 137 -10.31 7.86 -1.75
CA PRO A 137 -9.68 8.55 -2.86
C PRO A 137 -8.74 9.70 -2.46
N ASP A 138 -8.96 10.29 -1.27
CA ASP A 138 -8.15 11.34 -0.67
C ASP A 138 -6.95 10.81 0.15
N GLY A 139 -6.78 9.49 0.23
CA GLY A 139 -5.70 8.83 0.97
C GLY A 139 -5.98 8.58 2.45
N SER A 140 -7.09 9.08 2.98
CA SER A 140 -7.49 8.77 4.36
C SER A 140 -7.90 7.31 4.49
N LEU A 141 -7.70 6.74 5.68
CA LEU A 141 -8.07 5.35 5.93
C LEU A 141 -9.59 5.20 6.04
N ASP A 142 -10.15 4.23 5.32
CA ASP A 142 -11.54 3.82 5.41
C ASP A 142 -11.73 2.88 6.60
N THR A 143 -12.00 3.46 7.77
CA THR A 143 -12.21 2.71 9.02
C THR A 143 -13.47 1.83 9.03
N SER A 144 -14.31 1.92 8.00
CA SER A 144 -15.47 1.04 7.82
C SER A 144 -15.13 -0.27 7.09
N PHE A 145 -13.92 -0.38 6.53
CA PHE A 145 -13.48 -1.55 5.80
C PHE A 145 -12.64 -2.48 6.69
N ASP A 146 -13.32 -3.44 7.33
CA ASP A 146 -12.68 -4.55 8.05
C ASP A 146 -13.36 -5.86 7.65
N PRO A 147 -12.97 -6.45 6.50
CA PRO A 147 -13.57 -7.68 5.99
C PRO A 147 -13.30 -8.89 6.90
N LEU A 148 -12.37 -8.74 7.85
CA LEU A 148 -11.98 -9.77 8.81
C LEU A 148 -12.53 -9.48 10.22
N ALA A 149 -13.42 -8.49 10.39
CA ALA A 149 -13.97 -8.07 11.69
C ALA A 149 -14.68 -9.18 12.48
N SER A 150 -15.17 -10.21 11.80
CA SER A 150 -15.83 -11.36 12.43
C SER A 150 -14.86 -12.39 13.01
N LEU A 151 -13.58 -12.30 12.66
CA LEU A 151 -12.54 -13.17 13.21
C LEU A 151 -12.14 -12.67 14.60
N PRO A 152 -11.82 -13.59 15.54
CA PRO A 152 -11.37 -13.20 16.85
C PRO A 152 -10.05 -12.41 16.76
N ASN A 153 -9.91 -11.37 17.58
CA ASN A 153 -8.67 -10.59 17.71
C ASN A 153 -7.46 -11.54 17.86
N GLY A 154 -6.63 -11.62 16.82
CA GLY A 154 -5.58 -12.63 16.64
C GLY A 154 -4.90 -12.47 15.27
N PRO A 155 -3.86 -13.25 14.95
CA PRO A 155 -2.96 -13.06 13.84
C PRO A 155 -3.53 -13.48 12.48
N ALA A 156 -4.85 -13.34 12.28
CA ALA A 156 -5.43 -13.42 10.95
C ALA A 156 -4.88 -12.24 10.13
N THR A 157 -4.16 -12.54 9.05
CA THR A 157 -3.61 -11.51 8.15
C THR A 157 -4.15 -11.70 6.76
N ALA A 158 -4.45 -10.59 6.07
CA ALA A 158 -4.35 -10.63 4.61
C ALA A 158 -2.87 -10.57 4.24
N ARG A 159 -2.40 -11.57 3.49
CA ARG A 159 -1.07 -11.55 2.87
C ARG A 159 -1.07 -10.93 1.49
N GLY A 160 -2.24 -10.75 0.91
CA GLY A 160 -2.41 -10.07 -0.36
C GLY A 160 -3.80 -10.28 -0.93
N PHE A 161 -4.05 -9.60 -2.04
CA PHE A 161 -5.28 -9.70 -2.78
C PHE A 161 -5.05 -9.38 -4.25
N THR A 162 -6.07 -9.62 -5.06
CA THR A 162 -6.19 -9.09 -6.41
C THR A 162 -7.64 -8.66 -6.67
N THR A 163 -7.82 -7.59 -7.44
CA THR A 163 -9.14 -7.18 -7.92
C THR A 163 -9.50 -8.01 -9.15
N LEU A 164 -10.70 -8.59 -9.12
CA LEU A 164 -11.25 -9.40 -10.20
C LEU A 164 -11.93 -8.48 -11.25
N PRO A 165 -12.09 -8.93 -12.51
CA PRO A 165 -12.72 -8.12 -13.57
C PRO A 165 -14.16 -7.66 -13.26
N ASN A 166 -14.86 -8.37 -12.38
CA ASN A 166 -16.21 -8.01 -11.93
C ASN A 166 -16.21 -7.02 -10.74
N GLY A 167 -15.04 -6.55 -10.30
CA GLY A 167 -14.87 -5.64 -9.17
C GLY A 167 -14.74 -6.33 -7.81
N ASN A 168 -15.02 -7.63 -7.72
CA ASN A 168 -14.79 -8.39 -6.48
C ASN A 168 -13.30 -8.47 -6.15
N ILE A 169 -13.01 -8.87 -4.93
CA ILE A 169 -11.65 -8.96 -4.43
C ILE A 169 -11.37 -10.42 -4.11
N PHE A 170 -10.34 -11.01 -4.69
CA PHE A 170 -9.82 -12.29 -4.24
C PHE A 170 -8.69 -12.02 -3.24
N GLY A 171 -8.92 -12.32 -1.96
CA GLY A 171 -7.93 -12.11 -0.89
C GLY A 171 -7.44 -13.43 -0.33
N TRP A 172 -6.18 -13.47 0.13
CA TRP A 172 -5.60 -14.65 0.78
C TRP A 172 -4.75 -14.26 1.99
N GLY A 173 -4.55 -15.22 2.89
CA GLY A 173 -3.69 -15.06 4.05
C GLY A 173 -3.96 -16.08 5.13
N THR A 174 -3.78 -15.73 6.41
CA THR A 174 -4.04 -16.64 7.53
C THR A 174 -5.41 -16.40 8.12
N ASN A 175 -6.14 -17.47 8.46
CA ASN A 175 -7.48 -17.39 9.05
C ASN A 175 -7.47 -17.51 10.59
N ASP A 176 -6.34 -17.88 11.21
CA ASP A 176 -6.23 -18.09 12.67
C ASP A 176 -4.79 -17.97 13.22
N GLN A 177 -4.67 -18.18 14.54
CA GLN A 177 -3.41 -18.22 15.33
C GLN A 177 -2.47 -19.36 14.97
N THR A 178 -2.95 -20.39 14.28
CA THR A 178 -2.17 -21.59 13.96
C THR A 178 -1.46 -21.48 12.61
N GLY A 179 -1.70 -20.39 11.88
CA GLY A 179 -1.08 -20.13 10.59
C GLY A 179 -1.76 -20.87 9.43
N ASN A 180 -2.99 -21.35 9.64
CA ASN A 180 -3.78 -21.97 8.59
C ASN A 180 -4.06 -20.95 7.49
N PHE A 181 -3.73 -21.31 6.25
CA PHE A 181 -3.96 -20.46 5.10
C PHE A 181 -5.40 -20.59 4.60
N GLY A 182 -5.97 -19.45 4.24
CA GLY A 182 -7.27 -19.38 3.59
C GLY A 182 -7.30 -18.28 2.55
N TYR A 183 -8.32 -18.31 1.71
CA TYR A 183 -8.65 -17.26 0.75
C TYR A 183 -10.16 -17.14 0.66
N ASN A 184 -10.64 -15.98 0.22
CA ASN A 184 -12.05 -15.69 0.03
C ASN A 184 -12.23 -14.75 -1.17
N VAL A 185 -13.42 -14.82 -1.78
CA VAL A 185 -13.89 -13.76 -2.67
C VAL A 185 -14.76 -12.81 -1.86
N LEU A 186 -14.38 -11.55 -1.84
CA LEU A 186 -15.11 -10.46 -1.20
C LEU A 186 -15.80 -9.60 -2.27
N LEU A 187 -16.93 -9.02 -1.92
CA LEU A 187 -17.53 -7.93 -2.67
C LEU A 187 -16.63 -6.69 -2.57
N PRO A 188 -16.80 -5.68 -3.44
CA PRO A 188 -15.99 -4.47 -3.41
C PRO A 188 -16.02 -3.74 -2.06
N ASP A 189 -17.07 -3.91 -1.26
CA ASP A 189 -17.21 -3.34 0.07
C ASP A 189 -16.51 -4.13 1.19
N GLY A 190 -15.95 -5.30 0.87
CA GLY A 190 -15.24 -6.18 1.81
C GLY A 190 -16.13 -7.27 2.41
N THR A 191 -17.44 -7.27 2.16
CA THR A 191 -18.31 -8.35 2.62
C THR A 191 -18.05 -9.64 1.82
N VAL A 192 -18.29 -10.80 2.43
CA VAL A 192 -18.04 -12.09 1.76
C VAL A 192 -19.00 -12.26 0.57
N ALA A 193 -18.44 -12.42 -0.64
CA ALA A 193 -19.23 -12.59 -1.86
C ALA A 193 -19.79 -14.01 -2.00
N ASP A 194 -19.05 -14.99 -1.53
CA ASP A 194 -19.47 -16.39 -1.49
C ASP A 194 -18.94 -17.06 -0.21
N PRO A 195 -19.80 -17.30 0.79
CA PRO A 195 -19.40 -17.93 2.06
C PRO A 195 -19.03 -19.41 1.89
N ASN A 196 -19.31 -20.01 0.73
CA ASN A 196 -18.98 -21.39 0.41
C ASN A 196 -17.78 -21.50 -0.56
N TYR A 197 -17.07 -20.39 -0.83
CA TYR A 197 -15.89 -20.40 -1.70
C TYR A 197 -14.73 -21.12 -1.01
N HIS A 198 -14.76 -22.45 -1.06
CA HIS A 198 -13.63 -23.31 -0.81
C HIS A 198 -13.01 -23.64 -2.17
N SER A 199 -11.94 -22.95 -2.59
CA SER A 199 -11.09 -23.48 -3.67
C SER A 199 -10.27 -24.68 -3.17
N ASP A 200 -10.93 -25.78 -2.86
CA ASP A 200 -10.25 -27.07 -2.87
C ASP A 200 -10.96 -27.94 -3.90
N PRO A 201 -10.25 -28.63 -4.80
CA PRO A 201 -10.77 -29.89 -5.30
C PRO A 201 -10.90 -30.94 -4.20
#